data_AF-A0A3D4Q0J9-F1
#
_entry.id   AF-A0A3D4Q0J9-F1
#
_cell.length_a   1.000
_cell.length_b   1.000
_cell.length_c   1.000
_cell.angle_alpha   90.00
_cell.angle_beta   90.00
_cell.angle_gamma   90.00
#
_symmetry.space_group_name_H-M   'P 1'
#
loop_
_entity.id
_entity.type
_entity.pdbx_description
1 polymer ?
#
loop_
_entity_poly.entity_id
_entity_poly.type
_entity_poly.pdbx_seq_one_letter_code
_entity_poly.pdbx_strand_id
1 'polypeptide(L)'
;MARKVAVIMGSKSDWATMQAAVEILEQMGVEYHTEVVSAHRTPQKLTEFAETAVDNGYAVIIAGAGGAAHLPGMVAALSALPVIGVPVPMG
;
A
#
# COMPACT_ATOMS: atom_id res chain seq x y z
N MET A 1 -8.96 -17.98 7.87
CA MET A 1 -9.32 -16.66 7.32
C MET A 1 -8.49 -16.48 6.06
N ALA A 2 -9.12 -16.17 4.92
CA ALA A 2 -8.37 -15.78 3.73
C ALA A 2 -7.60 -14.50 4.06
N ARG A 3 -6.31 -14.44 3.71
CA ARG A 3 -5.50 -13.22 3.91
C ARG A 3 -5.46 -12.46 2.60
N LYS A 4 -5.75 -11.17 2.65
CA LYS A 4 -5.82 -10.29 1.47
C LYS A 4 -4.58 -9.40 1.36
N VAL A 5 -4.33 -8.85 0.18
CA VAL A 5 -3.22 -7.92 -0.08
C VAL A 5 -3.71 -6.48 -0.01
N ALA A 6 -3.01 -5.60 0.70
CA ALA A 6 -3.31 -4.18 0.65
C ALA A 6 -2.47 -3.50 -0.44
N VAL A 7 -3.10 -2.71 -1.32
CA VAL A 7 -2.44 -1.89 -2.34
C VAL A 7 -2.72 -0.42 -2.02
N ILE A 8 -1.73 0.26 -1.45
CA ILE A 8 -1.87 1.64 -1.00
C ILE A 8 -1.03 2.60 -1.83
N MET A 9 -1.48 3.85 -1.89
CA MET A 9 -0.78 4.90 -2.64
C MET A 9 -0.99 6.27 -2.04
N GLY A 10 -0.04 7.17 -2.27
CA GLY A 10 -0.08 8.52 -1.70
C GLY A 10 -1.22 9.38 -2.24
N SER A 11 -1.64 9.15 -3.49
CA SER A 11 -2.61 9.98 -4.22
C SER A 11 -3.41 9.19 -5.26
N LYS A 12 -4.54 9.73 -5.72
CA LYS A 12 -5.30 9.11 -6.82
C LYS A 12 -4.53 9.10 -8.14
N SER A 13 -3.62 10.04 -8.38
CA SER A 13 -2.80 10.08 -9.59
C SER A 13 -1.82 8.91 -9.67
N ASP A 14 -1.40 8.35 -8.54
CA ASP A 14 -0.53 7.17 -8.49
C ASP A 14 -1.22 5.90 -9.01
N TRP A 15 -2.57 5.89 -9.08
CA TRP A 15 -3.37 4.76 -9.55
C TRP A 15 -2.95 4.28 -10.93
N ALA A 16 -2.56 5.19 -11.82
CA ALA A 16 -2.13 4.85 -13.18
C ALA A 16 -0.95 3.86 -13.18
N THR A 17 -0.07 3.93 -12.18
CA THR A 17 1.04 2.98 -11.97
C THR A 17 0.59 1.77 -11.13
N MET A 18 -0.17 2.01 -10.06
CA MET A 18 -0.50 0.98 -9.08
C MET A 18 -1.53 -0.05 -9.55
N GLN A 19 -2.36 0.28 -10.55
CA GLN A 19 -3.37 -0.64 -11.10
C GLN A 19 -2.76 -1.94 -11.64
N ALA A 20 -1.52 -1.92 -12.14
CA ALA A 20 -0.85 -3.11 -12.64
C ALA A 20 -0.66 -4.18 -11.53
N ALA A 21 -0.47 -3.76 -10.28
CA ALA A 21 -0.40 -4.71 -9.15
C ALA A 21 -1.77 -5.37 -8.91
N VAL A 22 -2.85 -4.60 -9.00
CA VAL A 22 -4.22 -5.09 -8.84
C VAL A 22 -4.60 -6.07 -9.94
N GLU A 23 -4.30 -5.77 -11.20
CA GLU A 23 -4.57 -6.64 -12.34
C GLU A 23 -3.93 -8.03 -12.17
N ILE A 24 -2.71 -8.10 -11.64
CA ILE A 24 -2.04 -9.38 -11.35
C ILE A 24 -2.71 -10.12 -10.20
N LEU A 25 -3.10 -9.42 -9.12
CA LEU A 25 -3.83 -10.03 -8.01
C LEU A 25 -5.17 -10.62 -8.46
N GLU A 26 -5.89 -9.92 -9.35
CA GLU A 26 -7.13 -10.39 -9.97
C GLU A 26 -6.91 -11.64 -10.82
N GLN A 27 -5.90 -11.63 -11.69
CA GLN A 27 -5.56 -12.79 -12.53
C GLN A 27 -5.23 -14.03 -11.68
N MET A 28 -4.64 -13.83 -10.50
CA MET A 28 -4.30 -14.90 -9.56
C MET A 28 -5.45 -15.27 -8.61
N GLY A 29 -6.57 -14.54 -8.64
CA GLY A 29 -7.69 -14.76 -7.72
C GLY A 29 -7.37 -14.41 -6.25
N VAL A 30 -6.44 -13.49 -6.02
CA VAL A 30 -6.04 -13.03 -4.68
C VAL A 30 -6.92 -11.86 -4.26
N GLU A 31 -7.60 -11.99 -3.12
CA GLU A 31 -8.38 -10.89 -2.54
C GLU A 31 -7.46 -9.71 -2.20
N TYR A 32 -7.91 -8.49 -2.48
CA TYR A 32 -7.13 -7.29 -2.25
C TYR A 32 -7.99 -6.12 -1.74
N HIS A 33 -7.33 -5.11 -1.16
CA HIS A 33 -7.91 -3.83 -0.75
C HIS A 33 -7.07 -2.69 -1.32
N THR A 34 -7.71 -1.69 -1.92
CA THR A 34 -7.01 -0.50 -2.45
C THR A 34 -7.37 0.73 -1.64
N GLU A 35 -6.38 1.56 -1.30
CA GLU A 35 -6.64 2.78 -0.53
C GLU A 35 -5.63 3.90 -0.77
N VAL A 36 -6.10 5.15 -0.70
CA VAL A 36 -5.22 6.33 -0.66
C VAL A 36 -4.78 6.59 0.78
N VAL A 37 -3.49 6.44 1.04
CA VAL A 37 -2.82 6.66 2.32
C VAL A 37 -1.57 7.52 2.08
N SER A 38 -1.58 8.77 2.53
CA SER A 38 -0.53 9.74 2.23
C SER A 38 0.42 9.91 3.41
N ALA A 39 1.70 9.59 3.22
CA ALA A 39 2.74 9.75 4.25
C ALA A 39 2.89 11.20 4.76
N HIS A 40 2.72 12.19 3.88
CA HIS A 40 2.91 13.60 4.25
C HIS A 40 1.61 14.35 4.55
N ARG A 41 0.48 13.92 3.96
CA ARG A 41 -0.80 14.64 4.08
C ARG A 41 -1.72 14.06 5.15
N THR A 42 -1.61 12.76 5.42
CA THR A 42 -2.44 12.05 6.39
C THR A 42 -1.58 11.08 7.21
N PRO A 43 -0.55 11.56 7.93
CA PRO A 43 0.40 10.69 8.63
C PRO A 43 -0.26 9.85 9.73
N GLN A 44 -1.28 10.38 10.42
CA GLN A 44 -2.03 9.61 11.43
C GLN A 44 -2.76 8.42 10.78
N LYS A 45 -3.36 8.62 9.60
CA LYS A 45 -4.00 7.54 8.84
C LYS A 45 -2.98 6.49 8.41
N LEU A 46 -1.76 6.89 8.04
CA LEU A 46 -0.69 5.96 7.72
C LEU A 46 -0.35 5.09 8.93
N THR A 47 -0.16 5.72 10.09
CA THR A 47 0.17 5.01 11.34
C THR A 47 -0.93 4.02 11.71
N GLU A 48 -2.18 4.47 11.75
CA GLU A 48 -3.34 3.63 12.06
C GLU A 48 -3.46 2.46 11.07
N PHE A 49 -3.32 2.71 9.76
CA PHE A 49 -3.33 1.67 8.74
C PHE A 49 -2.24 0.62 8.98
N ALA A 50 -1.00 1.04 9.24
CA ALA A 50 0.14 0.15 9.36
C ALA A 50 0.10 -0.70 10.64
N GLU A 51 -0.26 -0.09 11.77
CA GLU A 51 -0.34 -0.74 13.08
C GLU A 51 -1.47 -1.77 13.13
N THR A 52 -2.61 -1.48 12.48
CA THR A 52 -3.77 -2.37 12.45
C THR A 52 -3.76 -3.35 11.27
N ALA A 53 -2.73 -3.35 10.43
CA ALA A 53 -2.73 -4.11 9.17
C ALA A 53 -2.88 -5.62 9.38
N VAL A 54 -2.23 -6.18 10.41
CA VAL A 54 -2.31 -7.60 10.75
C VAL A 54 -3.73 -7.97 11.20
N ASP A 55 -4.32 -7.14 12.07
CA ASP A 55 -5.67 -7.36 12.62
C ASP A 55 -6.76 -7.24 11.56
N ASN A 56 -6.53 -6.42 10.53
CA ASN A 56 -7.39 -6.31 9.34
C ASN A 56 -7.24 -7.49 8.36
N GLY A 57 -6.42 -8.49 8.68
CA GLY A 57 -6.27 -9.72 7.90
C GLY A 57 -5.39 -9.57 6.66
N TYR A 58 -4.55 -8.54 6.58
CA TYR A 58 -3.60 -8.40 5.48
C TYR A 58 -2.43 -9.39 5.60
N ALA A 59 -1.97 -9.91 4.47
CA ALA A 59 -0.74 -10.74 4.40
C ALA A 59 0.48 -9.96 3.90
N VAL A 60 0.27 -9.00 3.00
CA VAL A 60 1.32 -8.22 2.31
C VAL A 60 0.75 -6.82 2.03
N ILE A 61 1.62 -5.81 2.07
CA ILE A 61 1.29 -4.44 1.68
C ILE A 61 2.13 -4.05 0.46
N ILE A 62 1.50 -3.62 -0.61
CA ILE A 62 2.13 -3.02 -1.79
C ILE A 62 1.90 -1.51 -1.70
N ALA A 63 2.97 -0.73 -1.60
CA ALA A 63 2.90 0.71 -1.35
C ALA A 63 3.55 1.51 -2.48
N GLY A 64 2.77 2.37 -3.13
CA GLY A 64 3.23 3.26 -4.21
C GLY A 64 3.53 4.68 -3.74
N ALA A 65 4.71 5.21 -4.07
CA ALA A 65 5.00 6.63 -3.87
C ALA A 65 6.06 7.15 -4.87
N GLY A 66 5.93 8.42 -5.24
CA GLY A 66 6.88 9.15 -6.08
C GLY A 66 7.59 10.29 -5.32
N GLY A 67 8.68 10.82 -5.90
CA GLY A 67 9.45 11.93 -5.33
C GLY A 67 10.10 11.58 -3.99
N ALA A 68 9.74 12.30 -2.92
CA ALA A 68 10.11 11.94 -1.54
C ALA A 68 9.29 10.73 -1.06
N ALA A 69 9.58 9.55 -1.62
CA ALA A 69 8.77 8.34 -1.55
C ALA A 69 8.81 7.63 -0.18
N HIS A 70 8.32 8.29 0.88
CA HIS A 70 8.40 7.78 2.25
C HIS A 70 7.34 6.74 2.62
N LEU A 71 6.23 6.63 1.86
CA LEU A 71 5.11 5.76 2.22
C LEU A 71 5.55 4.30 2.47
N PRO A 72 6.32 3.63 1.58
CA PRO A 72 6.68 2.22 1.80
C PRO A 72 7.55 2.03 3.05
N GLY A 73 8.54 2.91 3.25
CA GLY A 73 9.46 2.82 4.38
C GLY A 73 8.76 3.06 5.73
N MET A 74 7.87 4.04 5.80
CA MET A 74 7.13 4.34 7.03
C MET A 74 6.16 3.22 7.40
N VAL A 75 5.49 2.60 6.43
CA VAL A 75 4.62 1.44 6.69
C VAL A 75 5.45 0.23 7.15
N ALA A 76 6.59 -0.02 6.53
CA ALA A 76 7.50 -1.10 6.95
C ALA A 76 8.06 -0.90 8.37
N ALA A 77 8.22 0.35 8.81
CA ALA A 77 8.67 0.66 10.16
C ALA A 77 7.59 0.43 11.24
N LEU A 78 6.31 0.40 10.86
CA LEU A 78 5.16 0.35 11.77
C LEU A 78 4.38 -0.96 11.71
N SER A 79 4.67 -1.83 10.73
CA SER A 79 4.00 -3.12 10.55
C SER A 79 5.00 -4.26 10.49
N ALA A 80 4.62 -5.42 11.03
CA ALA A 80 5.40 -6.66 10.89
C ALA A 80 5.17 -7.36 9.54
N LEU A 81 4.22 -6.88 8.73
CA LEU A 81 3.93 -7.47 7.42
C LEU A 81 5.01 -7.12 6.38
N PRO A 82 5.27 -8.01 5.40
CA PRO A 82 6.09 -7.68 4.25
C PRO A 82 5.52 -6.46 3.50
N VAL A 83 6.39 -5.50 3.19
CA VAL A 83 6.06 -4.30 2.41
C VAL A 83 6.84 -4.29 1.09
N ILE A 84 6.12 -4.23 -0.02
CA ILE A 84 6.67 -4.10 -1.38
C ILE A 84 6.53 -2.64 -1.79
N GLY A 85 7.65 -1.93 -1.89
CA GLY A 85 7.67 -0.54 -2.37
C GLY A 85 7.67 -0.46 -3.89
N VAL A 86 6.76 0.33 -4.45
CA VAL A 86 6.68 0.63 -5.89
C VAL A 86 7.04 2.10 -6.10
N PRO A 87 8.23 2.40 -6.67
CA PRO A 87 8.60 3.76 -7.04
C PRO A 87 7.68 4.26 -8.17
N VAL A 88 6.91 5.31 -7.90
CA VAL A 88 6.04 5.93 -8.90
C VAL A 88 6.82 7.03 -9.64
N PRO A 89 6.86 7.01 -10.98
CA PRO A 89 7.49 8.08 -11.76
C PRO A 89 6.87 9.44 -11.45
N MET A 90 7.71 10.47 -11.31
CA MET A 90 7.23 11.85 -11.35
C MET A 90 7.24 12.32 -12.79
N GLY A 91 6.10 12.86 -13.25
CA GLY A 91 6.00 13.56 -14.53
C GLY A 91 6.72 14.89 -14.52
#